data_AF-I1BUU0-F1
#
_entry.id   AF-I1BUU0-F1
#
_cell.length_a   1.000
_cell.length_b   1.000
_cell.length_c   1.000
_cell.angle_alpha   90.00
_cell.angle_beta   90.00
_cell.angle_gamma   90.00
#
_symmetry.space_group_name_H-M   'P 1'
#
loop_
_entity.id
_entity.type
_entity.pdbx_description
1 polymer ?
#
loop_
_entity_poly.entity_id
_entity_poly.type
_entity_poly.pdbx_seq_one_letter_code
_entity_poly.pdbx_strand_id
1 'polypeptide(L)'
;MITLAIIPGPSKPDNIMSFLRPIVDEIRSLGNNGFRVLKDNNVIYKGKVHLMGVMGDIPGVADLMNHAGHMAYHGCRICDVRGVSDGARYFLHNGNIRSKESLVHGDPSHQMGQVPELLTSLSTFCGVEFFGIDEMHLIGRGIGHLIFNILNASCNESYIIESGSSYSFRLKNPLRRTNGMAIVQRQMEVCASKVP
;
A
#
# COMPACT_ATOMS: atom_id res chain seq x y z
N MET A 1 18.85 4.56 0.03
CA MET A 1 17.88 4.68 -1.08
C MET A 1 18.62 5.29 -2.27
N ILE A 2 18.55 4.67 -3.45
CA ILE A 2 19.14 5.21 -4.68
C ILE A 2 17.99 5.65 -5.58
N THR A 3 18.01 6.91 -6.04
CA THR A 3 17.03 7.42 -6.99
C THR A 3 17.40 6.93 -8.40
N LEU A 4 16.50 6.18 -9.03
CA LEU A 4 16.72 5.64 -10.38
C LEU A 4 16.11 6.52 -11.48
N ALA A 5 15.03 7.23 -11.18
CA ALA A 5 14.35 8.09 -12.14
C ALA A 5 13.67 9.27 -11.46
N ILE A 6 13.56 10.37 -12.21
CA ILE A 6 12.70 11.51 -11.92
C ILE A 6 11.90 11.74 -13.21
N ILE A 7 10.57 11.70 -13.12
CA ILE A 7 9.67 11.85 -14.27
C ILE A 7 8.91 13.17 -14.09
N PRO A 8 9.45 14.30 -14.57
CA PRO A 8 8.80 15.59 -14.42
C PRO A 8 7.62 15.71 -15.39
N GLY A 9 6.56 16.40 -14.95
CA GLY A 9 5.42 16.72 -15.78
C GLY A 9 4.42 17.60 -15.03
N PRO A 10 3.57 18.35 -15.76
CA PRO A 10 2.50 19.14 -15.15
C PRO A 10 1.44 18.24 -14.49
N SER A 11 1.36 16.98 -14.91
CA SER A 11 0.48 15.95 -14.37
C SER A 11 1.19 14.59 -14.39
N LYS A 12 0.58 13.61 -13.72
CA LYS A 12 0.99 12.20 -13.80
C LYS A 12 1.02 11.73 -15.27
N PRO A 13 2.03 10.95 -15.69
CA PRO A 13 2.10 10.40 -17.04
C PRO A 13 0.96 9.40 -17.30
N ASP A 14 0.40 9.44 -18.50
CA ASP A 14 -0.67 8.50 -18.94
C ASP A 14 -0.18 7.06 -18.99
N ASN A 15 1.09 6.85 -19.34
CA ASN A 15 1.72 5.54 -19.40
C ASN A 15 3.03 5.55 -18.60
N ILE A 16 2.93 5.32 -17.29
CA ILE A 16 4.10 5.22 -16.41
C ILE A 16 5.06 4.09 -16.82
N MET A 17 4.55 3.01 -17.41
CA MET A 17 5.35 1.84 -17.78
C MET A 17 6.34 2.14 -18.92
N SER A 18 6.06 3.10 -19.80
CA SER A 18 7.01 3.49 -20.84
C SER A 18 8.29 4.08 -20.26
N PHE A 19 8.18 4.83 -19.15
CA PHE A 19 9.32 5.42 -18.44
C PHE A 19 10.06 4.39 -17.58
N LEU A 20 9.36 3.40 -17.02
CA LEU A 20 9.97 2.36 -16.20
C LEU A 20 10.64 1.24 -17.01
N ARG A 21 10.23 1.07 -18.28
CA ARG A 21 10.71 0.00 -19.15
C ARG A 21 12.24 -0.10 -19.24
N PRO A 22 13.00 0.99 -19.50
CA PRO A 22 14.46 0.90 -19.57
C PRO A 22 15.08 0.35 -18.28
N ILE A 23 14.55 0.76 -17.12
CA ILE A 23 15.05 0.33 -15.80
C ILE A 23 14.74 -1.15 -15.57
N VAL A 24 13.51 -1.57 -15.86
CA VAL A 24 13.10 -2.97 -15.66
C VAL A 24 13.85 -3.90 -16.63
N ASP A 25 14.05 -3.49 -17.88
CA ASP A 25 14.82 -4.27 -18.86
C ASP A 25 16.31 -4.39 -18.45
N GLU A 26 16.91 -3.34 -17.88
CA GLU A 26 18.27 -3.41 -17.33
C GLU A 26 18.35 -4.33 -16.12
N ILE A 27 17.42 -4.24 -15.17
CA ILE A 27 17.35 -5.15 -14.02
C ILE A 27 17.16 -6.60 -14.49
N ARG A 28 16.32 -6.83 -15.51
CA ARG A 28 16.14 -8.16 -16.11
C ARG A 28 17.46 -8.68 -16.70
N SER A 29 18.20 -7.84 -17.42
CA SER A 29 19.52 -8.19 -17.94
C SER A 29 20.50 -8.53 -16.82
N LEU A 30 20.54 -7.74 -15.74
CA LEU A 30 21.39 -7.99 -14.57
C LEU A 30 20.99 -9.26 -13.82
N GLY A 31 19.71 -9.65 -13.82
CA GLY A 31 19.24 -10.92 -13.25
C GLY A 31 19.64 -12.13 -14.09
N ASN A 32 19.55 -12.00 -15.41
CA ASN A 32 19.88 -13.08 -16.34
C ASN A 32 21.40 -13.28 -16.46
N ASN A 33 22.11 -12.21 -16.77
CA ASN A 33 23.53 -12.21 -17.13
C ASN A 33 24.45 -12.00 -15.91
N GLY A 34 23.96 -11.32 -14.88
CA GLY A 34 24.77 -10.89 -13.74
C GLY A 34 25.66 -9.68 -14.05
N PHE A 35 26.44 -9.25 -13.06
CA PHE A 35 27.42 -8.19 -13.18
C PHE A 35 28.69 -8.51 -12.39
N ARG A 36 29.76 -7.77 -12.69
CA ARG A 36 31.07 -7.87 -12.04
C ARG A 36 31.49 -6.49 -11.54
N VAL A 37 32.01 -6.42 -10.32
CA VAL A 37 32.68 -5.22 -9.80
C VAL A 37 34.17 -5.47 -9.84
N LEU A 38 34.91 -4.54 -10.45
CA LEU A 38 36.36 -4.60 -10.58
C LEU A 38 37.01 -3.56 -9.66
N LYS A 39 38.13 -3.95 -9.04
CA LYS A 39 39.05 -3.05 -8.36
C LYS A 39 40.46 -3.40 -8.81
N ASP A 40 41.17 -2.44 -9.38
CA ASP A 40 42.52 -2.64 -9.93
C ASP A 40 42.59 -3.83 -10.89
N ASN A 41 41.62 -3.91 -11.83
CA ASN A 41 41.40 -5.03 -12.76
C ASN A 41 41.10 -6.41 -12.14
N ASN A 42 41.06 -6.51 -10.81
CA ASN A 42 40.66 -7.72 -10.12
C ASN A 42 39.16 -7.74 -9.90
N VAL A 43 38.53 -8.89 -10.12
CA VAL A 43 37.11 -9.07 -9.81
C VAL A 43 36.95 -9.23 -8.31
N ILE A 44 36.35 -8.23 -7.67
CA ILE A 44 36.07 -8.26 -6.23
C ILE A 44 34.66 -8.74 -5.91
N TYR A 45 33.75 -8.68 -6.87
CA TYR A 45 32.38 -9.17 -6.70
C TYR A 45 31.79 -9.67 -8.03
N LYS A 46 30.97 -10.72 -7.95
CA LYS A 46 30.08 -11.17 -9.01
C LYS A 46 28.71 -11.39 -8.41
N GLY A 47 27.67 -10.89 -9.06
CA GLY A 47 26.32 -11.06 -8.55
C GLY A 47 25.25 -10.89 -9.62
N LYS A 48 24.00 -11.08 -9.20
CA LYS A 48 22.80 -10.86 -9.99
C LYS A 48 21.88 -9.89 -9.26
N VAL A 49 21.07 -9.17 -10.00
CA VAL A 49 20.09 -8.23 -9.45
C VAL A 49 18.70 -8.71 -9.87
N HIS A 50 17.77 -8.78 -8.92
CA HIS A 50 16.39 -9.14 -9.18
C HIS A 50 15.46 -8.14 -8.52
N LEU A 51 14.41 -7.73 -9.23
CA LEU A 51 13.35 -6.90 -8.66
C LEU A 51 12.44 -7.79 -7.80
N MET A 52 12.46 -7.64 -6.48
CA MET A 52 11.70 -8.50 -5.57
C MET A 52 10.23 -8.08 -5.44
N GLY A 53 9.93 -6.81 -5.69
CA GLY A 53 8.58 -6.29 -5.59
C GLY A 53 8.54 -4.78 -5.80
N VAL A 54 7.33 -4.25 -5.83
CA VAL A 54 7.00 -2.85 -6.00
C VAL A 54 6.24 -2.39 -4.77
N MET A 55 6.68 -1.29 -4.18
CA MET A 55 6.06 -0.70 -3.00
C MET A 55 5.79 0.78 -3.24
N GLY A 56 4.75 1.30 -2.61
CA GLY A 56 4.35 2.69 -2.70
C GLY A 56 2.98 2.91 -2.09
N ASP A 57 2.56 4.17 -2.09
CA ASP A 57 1.22 4.54 -1.68
C ASP A 57 0.15 3.85 -2.56
N ILE A 58 -1.09 3.85 -2.07
CA ILE A 58 -2.17 3.10 -2.75
C ILE A 58 -2.37 3.61 -4.20
N PRO A 59 -2.40 4.92 -4.48
CA PRO A 59 -2.50 5.42 -5.85
C PRO A 59 -1.33 4.97 -6.74
N GLY A 60 -0.09 5.12 -6.30
CA GLY A 60 1.08 4.77 -7.11
C GLY A 60 1.13 3.27 -7.45
N VAL A 61 0.80 2.41 -6.48
CA VAL A 61 0.75 0.96 -6.76
C VAL A 61 -0.45 0.60 -7.64
N ALA A 62 -1.60 1.25 -7.47
CA ALA A 62 -2.77 1.00 -8.32
C ALA A 62 -2.44 1.29 -9.79
N ASP A 63 -1.67 2.33 -10.06
CA ASP A 63 -1.21 2.68 -11.41
C ASP A 63 -0.29 1.61 -12.00
N LEU A 64 0.63 1.08 -11.19
CA LEU A 64 1.55 0.03 -11.61
C LEU A 64 0.84 -1.31 -11.83
N MET A 65 -0.28 -1.53 -11.14
CA MET A 65 -1.12 -2.71 -11.28
C MET A 65 -2.20 -2.58 -12.36
N ASN A 66 -2.39 -1.39 -12.94
CA ASN A 66 -3.56 -1.08 -13.78
C ASN A 66 -4.90 -1.37 -13.07
N HIS A 67 -4.95 -1.04 -11.79
CA HIS A 67 -6.07 -1.26 -10.90
C HIS A 67 -6.88 0.04 -10.74
N ALA A 68 -8.21 -0.06 -10.67
CA ALA A 68 -9.14 1.09 -10.67
C ALA A 68 -9.02 2.05 -9.44
N GLY A 69 -8.12 1.76 -8.52
CA GLY A 69 -7.83 2.57 -7.33
C GLY A 69 -8.75 2.28 -6.14
N HIS A 70 -8.46 2.94 -5.02
CA HIS A 70 -9.09 2.67 -3.73
C HIS A 70 -10.56 3.10 -3.63
N MET A 71 -11.03 3.95 -4.55
CA MET A 71 -12.42 4.43 -4.57
C MET A 71 -13.37 3.50 -5.35
N ALA A 72 -12.82 2.55 -6.11
CA ALA A 72 -13.59 1.58 -6.88
C ALA A 72 -14.31 0.57 -5.97
N TYR A 73 -15.39 -0.03 -6.48
CA TYR A 73 -16.14 -1.06 -5.74
C TYR A 73 -15.27 -2.29 -5.45
N HIS A 74 -14.34 -2.64 -6.33
CA HIS A 74 -13.37 -3.72 -6.10
C HIS A 74 -11.95 -3.16 -5.92
N GLY A 75 -11.86 -2.07 -5.15
CA GLY A 75 -10.63 -1.30 -4.97
C GLY A 75 -9.57 -1.92 -4.06
N CYS A 76 -9.78 -3.15 -3.57
CA CYS A 76 -8.74 -3.89 -2.88
C CYS A 76 -7.81 -4.56 -3.90
N ARG A 77 -6.51 -4.27 -3.80
CA ARG A 77 -5.50 -4.86 -4.68
C ARG A 77 -5.10 -6.29 -4.30
N ILE A 78 -5.43 -6.73 -3.08
CA ILE A 78 -5.05 -8.05 -2.54
C ILE A 78 -6.14 -9.08 -2.81
N CYS A 79 -7.41 -8.70 -2.63
CA CYS A 79 -8.55 -9.60 -2.78
C CYS A 79 -9.68 -8.98 -3.59
N ASP A 80 -10.61 -9.81 -4.03
CA ASP A 80 -11.76 -9.43 -4.88
C ASP A 80 -12.93 -8.79 -4.12
N VAL A 81 -12.76 -8.44 -2.83
CA VAL A 81 -13.84 -7.92 -1.99
C VAL A 81 -14.54 -6.71 -2.62
N ARG A 82 -15.87 -6.70 -2.52
CA ARG A 82 -16.69 -5.54 -2.85
C ARG A 82 -16.78 -4.57 -1.68
N GLY A 83 -16.44 -3.31 -1.92
CA GLY A 83 -16.54 -2.22 -0.95
C GLY A 83 -17.91 -1.56 -0.90
N VAL A 84 -18.24 -0.99 0.26
CA VAL A 84 -19.45 -0.21 0.55
C VAL A 84 -19.13 1.28 0.45
N SER A 85 -20.10 2.10 0.06
CA SER A 85 -19.95 3.56 -0.09
C SER A 85 -20.68 4.28 1.04
N ASP A 86 -19.97 5.16 1.76
CA ASP A 86 -20.54 6.08 2.76
C ASP A 86 -19.67 7.33 2.89
N GLY A 87 -19.80 8.27 1.94
CA GLY A 87 -18.88 9.41 1.78
C GLY A 87 -17.47 9.03 1.28
N ALA A 88 -17.02 7.80 1.55
CA ALA A 88 -15.81 7.17 1.04
C ALA A 88 -16.05 5.67 0.74
N ARG A 89 -15.03 4.98 0.21
CA ARG A 89 -15.08 3.54 -0.07
C ARG A 89 -14.45 2.74 1.08
N TYR A 90 -15.19 1.77 1.60
CA TYR A 90 -14.76 0.91 2.71
C TYR A 90 -14.89 -0.58 2.36
N PHE A 91 -13.96 -1.41 2.85
CA PHE A 91 -13.95 -2.86 2.64
C PHE A 91 -14.12 -3.55 3.99
N LEU A 92 -15.33 -4.01 4.27
CA LEU A 92 -15.72 -4.54 5.60
C LEU A 92 -15.41 -6.02 5.79
N HIS A 93 -15.16 -6.74 4.69
CA HIS A 93 -15.00 -8.18 4.67
C HIS A 93 -13.74 -8.58 3.92
N ASN A 94 -13.34 -9.83 4.08
CA ASN A 94 -12.29 -10.40 3.25
C ASN A 94 -12.93 -11.03 2.01
N GLY A 95 -12.33 -10.79 0.85
CA GLY A 95 -12.63 -11.50 -0.38
C GLY A 95 -11.67 -12.66 -0.61
N ASN A 96 -11.77 -13.31 -1.77
CA ASN A 96 -10.78 -14.27 -2.22
C ASN A 96 -9.52 -13.54 -2.66
N ILE A 97 -8.35 -14.08 -2.30
CA ILE A 97 -7.06 -13.54 -2.74
C ILE A 97 -7.01 -13.59 -4.26
N ARG A 98 -6.64 -12.47 -4.90
CA ARG A 98 -6.51 -12.40 -6.36
C ARG A 98 -5.42 -13.37 -6.80
N SER A 99 -5.76 -14.27 -7.73
CA SER A 99 -4.81 -15.25 -8.25
C SER A 99 -3.78 -14.57 -9.16
N LYS A 100 -2.61 -15.20 -9.32
CA LYS A 100 -1.59 -14.73 -10.26
C LYS A 100 -2.13 -14.63 -11.68
N GLU A 101 -2.96 -15.59 -12.09
CA GLU A 101 -3.58 -15.64 -13.42
C GLU A 101 -4.54 -14.45 -13.62
N SER A 102 -5.33 -14.10 -12.61
CA SER A 102 -6.23 -12.94 -12.65
C SER A 102 -5.45 -11.62 -12.77
N LEU A 103 -4.25 -11.54 -12.20
CA LEU A 103 -3.39 -10.36 -12.36
C LEU A 103 -2.78 -10.29 -13.76
N VAL A 104 -2.36 -11.44 -14.32
CA VAL A 104 -1.74 -11.51 -15.66
C VAL A 104 -2.75 -11.20 -16.76
N HIS A 105 -3.95 -11.77 -16.69
CA HIS A 105 -4.97 -11.65 -17.73
C HIS A 105 -5.99 -10.54 -17.46
N GLY A 106 -5.98 -9.96 -16.26
CA GLY A 106 -7.03 -9.08 -15.78
C GLY A 106 -8.25 -9.87 -15.28
N ASP A 107 -9.12 -9.14 -14.59
CA ASP A 107 -10.39 -9.65 -14.10
C ASP A 107 -11.47 -8.57 -14.27
N PRO A 108 -12.15 -8.55 -15.43
CA PRO A 108 -13.18 -7.57 -15.73
C PRO A 108 -14.35 -7.62 -14.75
N SER A 109 -14.65 -8.79 -14.17
CA SER A 109 -15.78 -8.96 -13.25
C SER A 109 -15.56 -8.18 -11.94
N HIS A 110 -14.30 -8.05 -11.52
CA HIS A 110 -13.89 -7.28 -10.35
C HIS A 110 -13.06 -6.04 -10.71
N GLN A 111 -13.30 -5.44 -11.88
CA GLN A 111 -12.74 -4.16 -12.33
C GLN A 111 -11.21 -4.06 -12.22
N MET A 112 -10.53 -5.18 -12.50
CA MET A 112 -9.09 -5.29 -12.49
C MET A 112 -8.57 -5.37 -13.93
N GLY A 113 -7.77 -4.39 -14.33
CA GLY A 113 -7.05 -4.47 -15.60
C GLY A 113 -5.95 -5.53 -15.53
N GLN A 114 -5.45 -5.94 -16.70
CA GLN A 114 -4.23 -6.74 -16.75
C GLN A 114 -3.06 -5.94 -16.20
N VAL A 115 -2.30 -6.55 -15.28
CA VAL A 115 -1.04 -5.99 -14.80
C VAL A 115 -0.08 -5.93 -16.00
N PRO A 116 0.66 -4.83 -16.19
CA PRO A 116 1.56 -4.69 -17.33
C PRO A 116 2.57 -5.84 -17.46
N GLU A 117 2.71 -6.35 -18.69
CA GLU A 117 3.62 -7.46 -19.03
C GLU A 117 5.06 -7.21 -18.56
N LEU A 118 5.47 -5.94 -18.53
CA LEU A 118 6.76 -5.51 -18.02
C LEU A 118 7.07 -6.05 -16.62
N LEU A 119 6.06 -6.15 -15.75
CA LEU A 119 6.19 -6.69 -14.40
C LEU A 119 5.85 -8.18 -14.36
N THR A 120 4.79 -8.63 -15.04
CA THR A 120 4.34 -10.03 -14.93
C THR A 120 5.29 -11.04 -15.58
N SER A 121 6.11 -10.60 -16.54
CA SER A 121 7.16 -11.40 -17.18
C SER A 121 8.43 -11.59 -16.32
N LEU A 122 8.53 -10.92 -15.17
CA LEU A 122 9.67 -11.09 -14.27
C LEU A 122 9.61 -12.47 -13.59
N SER A 123 10.76 -13.14 -13.48
CA SER A 123 10.85 -14.44 -12.81
C SER A 123 10.50 -14.39 -11.32
N THR A 124 10.57 -13.20 -10.72
CA THR A 124 10.22 -12.91 -9.34
C THR A 124 8.74 -12.55 -9.14
N PHE A 125 7.96 -12.40 -10.22
CA PHE A 125 6.55 -12.06 -10.10
C PHE A 125 5.76 -13.20 -9.45
N CYS A 126 5.37 -13.01 -8.20
CA CYS A 126 4.73 -14.03 -7.36
C CYS A 126 3.21 -13.87 -7.21
N GLY A 127 2.64 -12.74 -7.62
CA GLY A 127 1.22 -12.45 -7.46
C GLY A 127 0.99 -11.14 -6.72
N VAL A 128 -0.01 -11.11 -5.82
CA VAL A 128 -0.36 -9.90 -5.05
C VAL A 128 0.75 -9.47 -4.09
N GLU A 129 1.57 -10.41 -3.64
CA GLU A 129 2.70 -10.21 -2.74
C GLU A 129 3.84 -9.42 -3.39
N PHE A 130 3.89 -9.41 -4.72
CA PHE A 130 4.82 -8.58 -5.48
C PHE A 130 4.53 -7.09 -5.27
N PHE A 131 3.30 -6.73 -4.87
CA PHE A 131 2.86 -5.36 -4.64
C PHE A 131 2.76 -5.06 -3.13
N GLY A 132 3.92 -4.81 -2.53
CA GLY A 132 4.07 -4.61 -1.09
C GLY A 132 3.40 -3.34 -0.56
N ILE A 133 3.07 -3.35 0.72
CA ILE A 133 2.30 -2.30 1.40
C ILE A 133 3.24 -1.21 1.93
N ASP A 134 2.88 0.05 1.73
CA ASP A 134 3.59 1.19 2.32
C ASP A 134 3.15 1.40 3.77
N GLU A 135 4.04 1.05 4.69
CA GLU A 135 3.84 1.18 6.13
C GLU A 135 3.56 2.63 6.56
N MET A 136 4.24 3.61 5.97
CA MET A 136 4.09 5.01 6.35
C MET A 136 2.69 5.53 6.02
N HIS A 137 2.19 5.20 4.82
CA HIS A 137 0.83 5.58 4.43
C HIS A 137 -0.24 4.74 5.12
N LEU A 138 0.00 3.45 5.38
CA LEU A 138 -0.98 2.58 6.01
C LEU A 138 -1.05 2.81 7.52
N ILE A 139 0.06 2.66 8.24
CA ILE A 139 0.12 2.74 9.70
C ILE A 139 0.16 4.20 10.14
N GLY A 140 1.10 4.98 9.62
CA GLY A 140 1.29 6.38 10.03
C GLY A 140 0.09 7.26 9.67
N ARG A 141 -0.21 7.39 8.37
CA ARG A 141 -1.30 8.25 7.90
C ARG A 141 -2.68 7.60 8.03
N GLY A 142 -2.84 6.34 7.64
CA GLY A 142 -4.14 5.66 7.68
C GLY A 142 -4.62 5.40 9.10
N ILE A 143 -4.00 4.41 9.77
CA ILE A 143 -4.38 3.97 11.11
C ILE A 143 -4.15 5.07 12.14
N GLY A 144 -3.01 5.77 12.08
CA GLY A 144 -2.68 6.84 13.01
C GLY A 144 -3.71 7.98 12.99
N HIS A 145 -4.18 8.39 11.81
CA HIS A 145 -5.23 9.41 11.69
C HIS A 145 -6.58 8.92 12.24
N LEU A 146 -6.94 7.65 12.02
CA LEU A 146 -8.14 7.07 12.60
C LEU A 146 -8.06 7.04 14.14
N ILE A 147 -6.93 6.58 14.70
CA ILE A 147 -6.69 6.58 16.15
C ILE A 147 -6.77 8.00 16.71
N PHE A 148 -6.16 8.97 16.04
CA PHE A 148 -6.22 10.37 16.46
C PHE A 148 -7.68 10.88 16.49
N ASN A 149 -8.47 10.63 15.46
CA ASN A 149 -9.88 11.05 15.41
C ASN A 149 -10.72 10.41 16.51
N ILE A 150 -10.43 9.15 16.86
CA ILE A 150 -11.10 8.44 17.95
C ILE A 150 -10.78 9.07 19.32
N LEU A 151 -9.51 9.45 19.53
CA LEU A 151 -9.04 10.00 20.81
C LEU A 151 -9.39 11.49 20.96
N ASN A 152 -9.49 12.23 19.85
CA ASN A 152 -9.78 13.65 19.87
C ASN A 152 -11.28 13.92 20.06
N ALA A 153 -11.65 14.40 21.25
CA ALA A 153 -13.04 14.71 21.60
C ALA A 153 -13.72 15.70 20.64
N SER A 154 -12.96 16.60 20.01
CA SER A 154 -13.48 17.59 19.05
C SER A 154 -13.86 16.99 17.69
N CYS A 155 -13.43 15.75 17.38
CA CYS A 155 -13.67 15.07 16.10
C CYS A 155 -14.40 13.73 16.27
N ASN A 156 -14.83 13.38 17.49
CA ASN A 156 -15.39 12.06 17.82
C ASN A 156 -16.89 11.90 17.45
N GLU A 157 -17.53 12.93 16.88
CA GLU A 157 -18.93 12.86 16.43
C GLU A 157 -19.09 12.16 15.06
N SER A 158 -18.01 12.01 14.29
CA SER A 158 -18.05 11.57 12.88
C SER A 158 -18.27 10.07 12.65
N TYR A 159 -18.40 9.24 13.70
CA TYR A 159 -18.40 7.77 13.57
C TYR A 159 -19.57 7.10 14.31
N ILE A 160 -20.79 7.57 14.06
CA ILE A 160 -22.02 6.91 14.51
C ILE A 160 -22.71 6.27 13.31
N ILE A 161 -22.62 4.94 13.17
CA ILE A 161 -23.46 4.19 12.22
C ILE A 161 -24.74 3.82 12.96
N GLU A 162 -25.88 4.35 12.50
CA GLU A 162 -27.19 4.17 13.16
C GLU A 162 -27.74 2.73 13.08
N SER A 163 -27.22 1.88 12.18
CA SER A 163 -27.81 0.55 11.91
C SER A 163 -26.82 -0.54 11.43
N GLY A 164 -25.50 -0.31 11.47
CA GLY A 164 -24.52 -1.24 10.90
C GLY A 164 -24.16 -2.42 11.81
N SER A 165 -24.53 -3.64 11.41
CA SER A 165 -23.94 -4.87 11.93
C SER A 165 -22.51 -5.01 11.40
N SER A 166 -21.53 -4.83 12.29
CA SER A 166 -20.07 -5.05 12.09
C SER A 166 -19.30 -4.01 11.27
N TYR A 167 -18.92 -2.89 11.91
CA TYR A 167 -17.51 -2.55 12.23
C TYR A 167 -17.45 -1.09 12.70
N SER A 168 -17.13 -0.84 13.96
CA SER A 168 -16.74 0.47 14.48
C SER A 168 -16.14 0.24 15.86
N PHE A 169 -14.87 0.59 16.04
CA PHE A 169 -14.26 0.69 17.36
C PHE A 169 -15.09 1.67 18.21
N ARG A 170 -15.97 1.17 19.08
CA ARG A 170 -16.72 2.02 20.00
C ARG A 170 -15.89 2.12 21.28
N LEU A 171 -15.21 3.26 21.51
CA LEU A 171 -14.61 3.53 22.82
C LEU A 171 -15.72 3.46 23.88
N LYS A 172 -15.46 2.78 25.00
CA LYS A 172 -16.40 2.74 26.13
C LYS A 172 -16.75 4.18 26.54
N ASN A 173 -18.02 4.40 26.92
CA ASN A 173 -18.60 5.69 27.29
C ASN A 173 -17.75 6.66 28.14
N PRO A 174 -16.85 6.22 29.06
CA PRO A 174 -16.04 7.16 29.84
C PRO A 174 -15.13 8.06 28.99
N LEU A 175 -14.63 7.55 27.85
CA LEU A 175 -13.68 8.27 26.99
C LEU A 175 -14.36 9.22 25.99
N ARG A 176 -15.69 9.16 25.87
CA ARG A 176 -16.48 10.00 24.95
C ARG A 176 -16.72 11.41 25.46
N ARG A 177 -16.62 11.66 26.77
CA ARG A 177 -16.84 13.00 27.33
C ARG A 177 -15.61 13.88 27.05
N THR A 178 -15.76 15.21 27.09
CA THR A 178 -14.66 16.19 27.01
C THR A 178 -13.49 15.90 27.96
N ASN A 179 -13.72 15.09 28.99
CA ASN A 179 -12.72 14.62 29.96
C ASN A 179 -12.02 13.29 29.57
N GLY A 180 -12.28 12.72 28.39
CA GLY A 180 -11.72 11.43 27.97
C GLY A 180 -10.19 11.44 27.95
N MET A 181 -9.60 12.50 27.39
CA MET A 181 -8.14 12.69 27.43
C MET A 181 -7.62 12.89 28.87
N ALA A 182 -8.38 13.54 29.75
CA ALA A 182 -8.02 13.67 31.16
C ALA A 182 -8.12 12.33 31.92
N ILE A 183 -8.95 11.40 31.48
CA ILE A 183 -9.03 10.03 32.03
C ILE A 183 -7.84 9.20 31.55
N VAL A 184 -7.51 9.24 30.25
CA VAL A 184 -6.31 8.57 29.70
C VAL A 184 -5.05 9.09 30.38
N GLN A 185 -4.92 10.41 30.55
CA GLN A 185 -3.79 11.04 31.22
C GLN A 185 -3.69 10.67 32.72
N ARG A 186 -4.80 10.34 33.39
CA ARG A 186 -4.80 9.80 34.77
C ARG A 186 -4.47 8.31 34.85
N GLN A 187 -4.68 7.55 33.77
CA GLN A 187 -4.45 6.10 33.73
C GLN A 187 -3.10 5.73 33.11
N MET A 188 -2.45 6.66 32.42
CA MET A 188 -1.09 6.52 31.93
C MET A 188 -0.11 7.02 32.99
N GLU A 189 0.57 6.10 33.66
CA GLU A 189 1.75 6.47 34.45
C GLU A 189 2.92 6.73 33.51
N VAL A 190 3.59 7.86 33.70
CA VAL A 190 4.84 8.15 32.99
C VAL A 190 5.88 7.14 33.45
N CYS A 191 6.31 6.26 32.55
CA CYS A 191 7.38 5.34 32.83
C CYS A 191 8.70 6.13 32.87
N ALA A 192 9.12 6.53 34.08
CA ALA A 192 10.28 7.39 34.31
C ALA A 192 11.60 6.83 33.72
N SER A 193 11.65 5.53 33.39
CA SER A 193 12.79 4.89 32.74
C SER A 193 12.88 5.09 31.22
N LYS A 194 11.89 5.75 30.59
CA LYS A 194 11.80 5.93 29.12
C LYS A 194 11.59 7.36 28.65
N VAL A 195 11.63 8.34 29.56
CA VAL A 195 11.68 9.77 29.19
C VAL A 195 13.16 10.20 29.25
N PRO A 196 13.78 10.63 28.14
CA PRO A 196 15.12 11.21 28.16
C PRO A 196 15.17 12.52 28.96
#